data_AF-A0A914M242-F1
#
_entry.id   AF-A0A914M242-F1
#
_cell.length_a   1.000
_cell.length_b   1.000
_cell.length_c   1.000
_cell.angle_alpha   90.00
_cell.angle_beta   90.00
_cell.angle_gamma   90.00
#
_symmetry.space_group_name_H-M   'P 1'
#
loop_
_entity.id
_entity.type
_entity.pdbx_description
1 polymer ?
#
loop_
_entity_poly.entity_id
_entity_poly.type
_entity_poly.pdbx_seq_one_letter_code
_entity_poly.pdbx_strand_id
1 'polypeptide(L)'
;MQILHLNGFTHAEVEERKCIIYSNTVRSMLELLEAKSDLCLEFEDKNLMNYANSIRKHIDNGLEFAPFNTQIKEAIQMLWQDPNIRIAYEKRADYHIHDSALYYFENIERIAEKDYRPTNQDILHTRVPTTGVVNCFLHLMGLILSRLKNLVK
;
A
#
# COMPACT_ATOMS: atom_id res chain seq x y z
N MET A 1 -20.85 5.87 -1.53
CA MET A 1 -21.59 4.61 -1.27
C MET A 1 -22.01 4.01 -2.61
N GLN A 2 -21.16 3.18 -3.23
CA GLN A 2 -21.49 2.43 -4.44
C GLN A 2 -22.08 1.08 -4.02
N ILE A 3 -23.40 1.06 -4.08
CA ILE A 3 -24.36 -0.02 -4.29
C ILE A 3 -23.72 -1.38 -4.59
N LEU A 4 -24.07 -2.39 -3.78
CA LEU A 4 -23.89 -3.82 -4.05
C LEU A 4 -24.40 -4.15 -5.47
N HIS A 5 -23.49 -4.29 -6.43
CA HIS A 5 -23.83 -4.77 -7.76
C HIS A 5 -24.29 -6.22 -7.65
N LEU A 6 -25.56 -6.47 -7.99
CA LEU A 6 -26.18 -7.81 -8.05
C LEU A 6 -25.45 -8.80 -8.98
N ASN A 7 -24.48 -8.34 -9.78
CA ASN A 7 -23.63 -9.14 -10.68
C ASN A 7 -22.14 -9.19 -10.28
N GLY A 8 -21.77 -8.68 -9.10
CA GLY A 8 -20.35 -8.56 -8.69
C GLY A 8 -19.59 -7.45 -9.42
N PHE A 9 -18.29 -7.31 -9.12
CA PHE A 9 -17.41 -6.31 -9.72
C PHE A 9 -16.88 -6.79 -11.08
N THR A 10 -16.81 -5.89 -12.06
CA THR A 10 -16.16 -6.14 -13.34
C THR A 10 -14.65 -6.31 -13.18
N HIS A 11 -13.98 -6.97 -14.14
CA HIS A 11 -12.52 -7.14 -14.10
C HIS A 11 -11.78 -5.79 -14.03
N ALA A 12 -12.27 -4.76 -14.73
CA ALA A 12 -11.65 -3.43 -14.72
C ALA A 12 -11.76 -2.76 -13.33
N GLU A 13 -12.92 -2.87 -12.68
CA GLU A 13 -13.13 -2.36 -11.32
C GLU A 13 -12.28 -3.11 -10.29
N VAL A 14 -12.14 -4.43 -10.44
CA VAL A 14 -11.29 -5.25 -9.56
C VAL A 14 -9.83 -4.79 -9.66
N GLU A 15 -9.32 -4.58 -10.89
CA GLU A 15 -7.95 -4.10 -11.11
C GLU A 15 -7.75 -2.67 -10.57
N GLU A 16 -8.72 -1.77 -10.77
CA GLU A 16 -8.66 -0.43 -10.18
C GLU A 16 -8.58 -0.48 -8.65
N ARG A 17 -9.46 -1.26 -8.02
CA ARG A 17 -9.48 -1.43 -6.56
C ARG A 17 -8.19 -2.06 -6.05
N LYS A 18 -7.65 -3.05 -6.78
CA LYS A 18 -6.37 -3.69 -6.47
C LYS A 18 -5.23 -2.69 -6.34
N CYS A 19 -5.11 -1.77 -7.29
CA CYS A 19 -4.11 -0.70 -7.22
C CYS A 19 -4.28 0.23 -6.02
N ILE A 20 -5.53 0.60 -5.71
CA ILE A 20 -5.81 1.51 -4.59
C ILE A 20 -5.45 0.81 -3.27
N ILE A 21 -5.71 -0.49 -3.15
CA ILE A 21 -5.28 -1.29 -2.01
C ILE A 21 -3.75 -1.26 -1.86
N TYR A 22 -3.00 -1.41 -2.96
CA TYR A 22 -1.55 -1.30 -2.93
C TYR A 22 -1.09 0.06 -2.42
N SER A 23 -1.63 1.14 -2.98
CA SER A 23 -1.28 2.51 -2.58
C SER A 23 -1.61 2.77 -1.12
N ASN A 24 -2.82 2.43 -0.68
CA ASN A 24 -3.24 2.60 0.71
C ASN A 24 -2.32 1.83 1.67
N THR A 25 -1.91 0.61 1.33
CA THR A 25 -1.05 -0.21 2.19
C THR A 25 0.33 0.43 2.36
N VAL A 26 0.99 0.82 1.26
CA VAL A 26 2.36 1.39 1.33
C VAL A 26 2.33 2.80 1.94
N ARG A 27 1.31 3.60 1.63
CA ARG A 27 1.13 4.93 2.23
C ARG A 27 0.88 4.84 3.73
N SER A 28 0.01 3.94 4.18
CA SER A 28 -0.19 3.75 5.62
C SER A 28 1.08 3.31 6.35
N MET A 29 1.94 2.52 5.71
CA MET A 29 3.24 2.18 6.30
C MET A 29 4.17 3.41 6.36
N LEU A 30 4.17 4.26 5.33
CA LEU A 30 4.93 5.51 5.35
C LEU A 30 4.46 6.46 6.46
N GLU A 31 3.14 6.62 6.61
CA GLU A 31 2.55 7.46 7.68
C GLU A 31 2.96 6.95 9.08
N LEU A 32 3.01 5.62 9.27
CA LEU A 32 3.52 5.03 10.51
C LEU A 32 5.01 5.31 10.74
N LEU A 33 5.83 5.26 9.68
CA LEU A 33 7.25 5.59 9.75
C LEU A 33 7.49 7.07 10.12
N GLU A 34 6.63 7.96 9.64
CA GLU A 34 6.64 9.38 9.98
C GLU A 34 6.20 9.59 11.43
N ALA A 35 5.06 9.02 11.84
CA ALA A 35 4.58 9.07 13.23
C ALA A 35 5.62 8.53 14.23
N LYS A 36 6.28 7.41 13.90
CA LYS A 36 7.39 6.86 14.69
C LYS A 36 8.53 7.88 14.84
N SER A 37 8.88 8.58 13.77
CA SER A 37 9.95 9.59 13.77
C SER A 37 9.56 10.79 14.63
N ASP A 38 8.31 11.25 14.54
CA ASP A 38 7.78 12.34 15.35
C ASP A 38 7.71 12.00 16.84
N LEU A 39 7.41 10.73 17.17
CA LEU A 39 7.46 10.20 18.54
C LEU A 39 8.89 9.96 19.05
N CYS A 40 9.91 10.23 18.23
CA CYS A 40 11.33 10.00 18.54
C CYS A 40 11.61 8.54 18.97
N LEU A 41 10.86 7.58 18.42
CA LEU A 41 11.12 6.16 18.67
C LEU A 41 12.25 5.70 17.75
N GLU A 42 13.17 4.89 18.25
CA GLU A 42 14.20 4.25 17.43
C GLU A 42 13.72 2.88 16.93
N PHE A 43 14.32 2.34 15.87
CA PHE A 43 14.04 0.93 15.53
C PHE A 43 14.77 0.02 16.51
N GLU A 44 14.16 -1.11 16.88
CA GLU A 44 14.89 -2.12 17.67
C GLU A 44 16.03 -2.73 16.84
N ASP A 45 15.76 -3.04 15.57
CA ASP A 45 16.76 -3.54 14.62
C ASP A 45 17.17 -2.45 13.62
N LYS A 46 18.48 -2.19 13.51
CA LYS A 46 19.07 -1.28 12.52
C LYS A 46 18.76 -1.68 11.07
N ASN A 47 18.53 -2.98 10.81
CA ASN A 47 18.15 -3.46 9.48
C ASN A 47 16.77 -2.92 9.03
N LEU A 48 15.88 -2.59 9.97
CA LEU A 48 14.56 -2.00 9.67
C LEU A 48 14.67 -0.65 8.97
N MET A 49 15.77 0.07 9.16
CA MET A 49 16.02 1.31 8.43
C MET A 49 16.16 1.07 6.92
N ASN A 50 16.73 -0.07 6.50
CA ASN A 50 16.83 -0.43 5.09
C ASN A 50 15.46 -0.75 4.50
N TYR A 51 14.60 -1.41 5.27
CA TYR A 51 13.22 -1.68 4.86
C TYR A 51 12.40 -0.39 4.77
N ALA A 52 12.49 0.50 5.76
CA ALA A 52 11.85 1.82 5.73
C ALA A 52 12.28 2.65 4.51
N ASN A 53 13.57 2.63 4.18
CA ASN A 53 14.09 3.30 2.99
C ASN A 53 13.60 2.65 1.69
N SER A 54 13.37 1.33 1.69
CA SER A 54 12.80 0.63 0.53
C SER A 54 11.34 1.05 0.29
N ILE A 55 10.54 1.22 1.36
CA ILE A 55 9.17 1.74 1.28
C ILE A 55 9.15 3.17 0.72
N ARG A 56 10.00 4.07 1.24
CA ARG A 56 10.11 5.45 0.75
C ARG A 56 10.48 5.49 -0.74
N LYS A 57 11.54 4.77 -1.13
CA LYS A 57 11.98 4.68 -2.53
C LYS A 57 10.90 4.12 -3.45
N HIS A 58 10.09 3.18 -2.97
CA HIS A 58 9.00 2.62 -3.77
C HIS A 58 7.95 3.69 -4.13
N ILE A 59 7.57 4.52 -3.15
CA ILE A 59 6.65 5.65 -3.36
C ILE A 59 7.30 6.72 -4.24
N ASP A 60 8.56 7.10 -3.97
CA ASP A 60 9.27 8.14 -4.72
C ASP A 60 9.43 7.77 -6.21
N ASN A 61 9.57 6.48 -6.52
CA ASN A 61 9.61 5.97 -7.89
C ASN A 61 8.23 5.89 -8.56
N GLY A 62 7.16 6.36 -7.90
CA GLY A 62 5.80 6.31 -8.41
C GLY A 62 5.23 4.89 -8.52
N LEU A 63 5.75 3.95 -7.73
CA LEU A 63 5.33 2.54 -7.76
C LEU A 63 4.23 2.21 -6.74
N GLU A 64 3.68 3.21 -6.05
CA GLU A 64 2.68 3.01 -5.00
C GLU A 64 1.41 2.24 -5.45
N PHE A 65 1.06 2.29 -6.73
CA PHE A 65 -0.08 1.55 -7.31
C PHE A 65 0.32 0.19 -7.92
N ALA A 66 1.61 -0.14 -7.91
CA ALA A 66 2.13 -1.35 -8.54
C ALA A 66 1.98 -2.57 -7.60
N PRO A 67 1.91 -3.79 -8.17
CA PRO A 67 1.99 -5.01 -7.37
C PRO A 67 3.27 -5.04 -6.52
N PHE A 68 3.13 -5.55 -5.30
CA PHE A 68 4.28 -5.71 -4.41
C PHE A 68 5.25 -6.75 -4.93
N ASN A 69 6.53 -6.38 -4.95
CA ASN A 69 7.60 -7.36 -5.11
C ASN A 69 7.94 -7.97 -3.74
N THR A 70 8.75 -9.03 -3.75
CA THR A 70 9.19 -9.72 -2.53
C THR A 70 9.81 -8.76 -1.51
N GLN A 71 10.60 -7.79 -1.97
CA GLN A 71 11.27 -6.81 -1.10
C GLN A 71 10.25 -5.92 -0.36
N ILE A 72 9.19 -5.45 -1.01
CA ILE A 72 8.17 -4.61 -0.38
C ILE A 72 7.27 -5.43 0.55
N LYS A 73 6.93 -6.67 0.17
CA LYS A 73 6.25 -7.61 1.06
C LYS A 73 7.03 -7.78 2.37
N GLU A 74 8.30 -8.17 2.25
CA GLU A 74 9.18 -8.38 3.41
C GLU A 74 9.37 -7.11 4.23
N ALA A 75 9.55 -5.96 3.57
CA ALA A 75 9.68 -4.68 4.26
C ALA A 75 8.47 -4.38 5.13
N ILE A 76 7.25 -4.52 4.60
CA ILE A 76 6.01 -4.27 5.36
C ILE A 76 5.90 -5.27 6.52
N GLN A 77 6.18 -6.54 6.27
CA GLN A 77 6.13 -7.59 7.30
C GLN A 77 7.09 -7.31 8.45
N MET A 78 8.36 -7.02 8.15
CA MET A 78 9.40 -6.77 9.15
C MET A 78 9.13 -5.47 9.93
N LEU A 79 8.71 -4.41 9.24
CA LEU A 79 8.35 -3.15 9.89
C LEU A 79 7.13 -3.30 10.81
N TRP A 80 6.11 -4.08 10.42
CA TRP A 80 4.93 -4.30 11.25
C TRP A 80 5.19 -5.16 12.51
N GLN A 81 6.24 -5.98 12.48
CA GLN A 81 6.67 -6.76 13.64
C GLN A 81 7.42 -5.92 14.69
N ASP A 82 7.93 -4.75 14.31
CA ASP A 82 8.65 -3.86 15.22
C ASP A 82 7.69 -3.27 16.29
N PRO A 83 8.01 -3.40 17.58
CA PRO A 83 7.18 -2.88 18.66
C PRO A 83 6.99 -1.36 18.61
N ASN A 84 8.00 -0.61 18.15
CA ASN A 84 7.92 0.85 18.09
C ASN A 84 7.01 1.33 16.95
N ILE A 85 6.93 0.59 15.84
CA ILE A 85 5.90 0.81 14.82
C ILE A 85 4.50 0.52 15.36
N ARG A 86 4.33 -0.51 16.20
CA ARG A 86 3.03 -0.80 16.84
C ARG A 86 2.63 0.28 17.84
N ILE A 87 3.56 0.80 18.62
CA ILE A 87 3.33 1.95 19.52
C ILE A 87 2.89 3.18 18.70
N ALA A 88 3.53 3.45 17.56
CA ALA A 88 3.10 4.52 16.66
C ALA A 88 1.67 4.28 16.14
N TYR A 89 1.30 3.03 15.84
CA TYR A 89 -0.07 2.67 15.45
C TYR A 89 -1.09 2.85 16.59
N GLU A 90 -0.73 2.64 17.85
CA GLU A 90 -1.63 2.94 18.98
C GLU A 90 -1.96 4.44 19.05
N LYS A 91 -1.05 5.30 18.57
CA LYS A 91 -1.22 6.75 18.44
C LYS A 91 -1.80 7.20 17.09
N ARG A 92 -2.26 6.26 16.26
CA ARG A 92 -2.80 6.54 14.91
C ARG A 92 -3.82 7.69 14.83
N ALA A 93 -4.63 7.87 15.87
CA ALA A 93 -5.62 8.95 15.94
C ALA A 93 -4.99 10.35 15.86
N ASP A 94 -3.80 10.53 16.46
CA ASP A 94 -3.07 11.80 16.50
C ASP A 94 -2.41 12.12 15.14
N TYR A 95 -2.15 11.08 14.33
CA TYR A 95 -1.44 11.16 13.03
C TYR A 95 -2.36 10.95 11.82
N HIS A 96 -3.69 10.90 12.04
CA HIS A 96 -4.68 10.64 11.00
C HIS A 96 -4.46 9.33 10.21
N ILE A 97 -3.77 8.35 10.81
CA ILE A 97 -3.51 7.05 10.20
C ILE A 97 -4.80 6.24 10.24
N HIS A 98 -5.17 5.66 9.11
CA HIS A 98 -6.46 4.99 8.98
C HIS A 98 -6.47 3.60 9.66
N ASP A 99 -7.61 3.23 10.25
CA ASP A 99 -7.77 1.93 10.92
C ASP A 99 -7.56 0.74 9.97
N SER A 100 -7.82 0.93 8.66
CA SER A 100 -7.60 -0.11 7.63
C SER A 100 -6.14 -0.54 7.50
N ALA A 101 -5.18 0.26 7.98
CA ALA A 101 -3.75 -0.08 7.91
C ALA A 101 -3.47 -1.44 8.57
N LEU A 102 -4.04 -1.69 9.74
CA LEU A 102 -3.91 -2.97 10.45
C LEU A 102 -4.36 -4.15 9.59
N TYR A 103 -5.54 -4.02 8.99
CA TYR A 103 -6.10 -5.06 8.13
C TYR A 103 -5.16 -5.40 6.98
N TYR A 104 -4.56 -4.40 6.32
CA TYR A 104 -3.63 -4.63 5.23
C TYR A 104 -2.33 -5.29 5.70
N PHE A 105 -1.77 -4.86 6.83
CA PHE A 105 -0.50 -5.43 7.33
C PHE A 105 -0.65 -6.87 7.81
N GLU A 106 -1.77 -7.21 8.45
CA GLU A 106 -2.08 -8.59 8.85
C GLU A 106 -2.32 -9.50 7.63
N ASN A 107 -2.80 -8.94 6.52
CA ASN A 107 -3.13 -9.68 5.29
C ASN A 107 -2.09 -9.51 4.18
N ILE A 108 -0.90 -8.95 4.48
CA ILE A 108 0.08 -8.59 3.47
C ILE A 108 0.56 -9.78 2.64
N GLU A 109 0.59 -10.97 3.24
CA GLU A 109 0.98 -12.20 2.55
C GLU A 109 0.07 -12.49 1.35
N ARG A 110 -1.25 -12.41 1.56
CA ARG A 110 -2.28 -12.58 0.53
C ARG A 110 -2.27 -11.42 -0.48
N ILE A 111 -2.12 -10.19 0.01
CA ILE A 111 -2.14 -8.99 -0.85
C ILE A 111 -0.93 -8.98 -1.81
N ALA A 112 0.21 -9.51 -1.38
CA ALA A 112 1.43 -9.59 -2.18
C ALA A 112 1.49 -10.81 -3.13
N GLU A 113 0.47 -11.68 -3.17
CA GLU A 113 0.42 -12.80 -4.11
C GLU A 113 0.31 -12.32 -5.57
N LYS A 114 0.93 -13.06 -6.49
CA LYS A 114 0.91 -12.72 -7.92
C LYS A 114 -0.51 -12.71 -8.48
N ASP A 115 -1.32 -13.68 -8.05
CA ASP A 115 -2.71 -13.86 -8.48
C ASP A 115 -3.71 -13.22 -7.51
N TYR A 116 -3.24 -12.26 -6.68
CA TYR A 116 -4.08 -11.57 -5.72
C TYR A 116 -5.31 -10.95 -6.39
N ARG A 117 -6.49 -11.32 -5.87
CA ARG A 117 -7.77 -10.72 -6.23
C ARG A 117 -8.39 -10.09 -4.97
N PRO A 118 -8.67 -8.79 -4.98
CA PRO A 118 -9.37 -8.12 -3.88
C PRO A 118 -10.67 -8.83 -3.50
N THR A 119 -10.80 -9.10 -2.22
CA THR A 119 -12.04 -9.58 -1.60
C THR A 119 -12.97 -8.41 -1.32
N ASN A 120 -14.24 -8.69 -1.05
CA ASN A 120 -15.17 -7.66 -0.61
C ASN A 120 -14.68 -6.94 0.65
N GLN A 121 -14.00 -7.64 1.56
CA GLN A 121 -13.45 -7.05 2.77
C GLN A 121 -12.31 -6.07 2.46
N ASP A 122 -11.40 -6.42 1.54
CA ASP A 122 -10.35 -5.51 1.08
C ASP A 122 -10.94 -4.22 0.49
N ILE A 123 -11.97 -4.36 -0.34
CA ILE A 123 -12.66 -3.25 -0.98
C ILE A 123 -13.34 -2.36 0.06
N LEU A 124 -13.98 -2.94 1.09
CA LEU A 124 -14.63 -2.18 2.16
C LEU A 124 -13.63 -1.39 3.01
N HIS A 125 -12.43 -1.91 3.22
CA HIS A 125 -11.35 -1.21 3.92
C HIS A 125 -10.61 -0.20 3.03
N THR A 126 -10.88 -0.18 1.73
CA THR A 126 -10.23 0.71 0.76
C THR A 126 -10.78 2.12 0.85
N ARG A 127 -9.90 3.07 1.15
CA ARG A 127 -10.20 4.49 0.99
C ARG A 127 -10.03 4.88 -0.49
N VAL A 128 -11.11 5.37 -1.09
CA VAL A 128 -11.06 6.05 -2.39
C VAL A 128 -11.18 7.54 -2.10
N PRO A 129 -10.16 8.37 -2.36
CA PRO A 129 -10.29 9.82 -2.20
C PRO A 129 -11.41 10.35 -3.11
N THR A 130 -12.25 11.25 -2.59
CA THR A 130 -13.40 11.84 -3.31
C THR A 130 -13.00 12.85 -4.39
N THR A 131 -11.71 13.08 -4.59
CA THR A 131 -11.18 13.93 -5.66
C THR A 131 -10.93 13.09 -6.91
N GLY A 132 -11.97 12.97 -7.74
CA GLY A 132 -11.92 12.70 -9.18
C GLY A 132 -11.10 11.49 -9.65
N VAL A 133 -11.78 10.41 -10.07
CA VAL A 133 -11.28 9.32 -10.92
C VAL A 133 -9.81 8.95 -10.64
N VAL A 134 -9.57 8.06 -9.67
CA VAL A 134 -8.25 7.47 -9.45
C VAL A 134 -7.92 6.58 -10.64
N ASN A 135 -7.29 7.17 -11.67
CA ASN A 135 -6.90 6.52 -12.91
C ASN A 135 -5.70 5.57 -12.69
N CYS A 136 -5.86 4.50 -11.88
CA CYS A 136 -4.79 3.49 -11.79
C CYS A 136 -4.47 2.92 -13.18
N PHE A 137 -5.51 2.69 -14.01
CA PHE A 137 -5.35 2.19 -15.37
C PHE A 137 -4.43 3.07 -16.23
N LEU A 138 -4.54 4.40 -16.11
CA LEU A 138 -3.68 5.33 -16.85
C LEU A 138 -2.23 5.25 -16.37
N HIS A 139 -2.00 5.05 -15.07
CA HIS A 139 -0.65 4.91 -14.51
C HIS A 139 0.00 3.58 -14.93
N LEU A 140 -0.75 2.48 -14.93
CA LEU A 140 -0.28 1.18 -15.43
C LEU A 140 0.05 1.24 -16.93
N MET A 141 -0.82 1.86 -17.75
CA MET A 141 -0.53 2.08 -19.17
C MET A 141 0.67 3.01 -19.37
N GLY A 142 0.82 4.06 -18.57
CA GLY A 142 1.97 4.97 -18.60
C GLY A 142 3.29 4.27 -18.26
N LEU A 143 3.29 3.39 -17.26
CA LEU A 143 4.45 2.57 -16.87
C LEU A 143 4.82 1.53 -17.93
N ILE A 144 3.82 0.89 -18.55
CA ILE A 144 4.04 -0.05 -19.67
C ILE A 144 4.62 0.70 -20.88
N LEU A 145 4.06 1.86 -21.24
CA LEU A 145 4.53 2.67 -22.36
C LEU A 145 5.94 3.23 -22.13
N SER A 146 6.30 3.61 -20.91
CA SER A 146 7.65 4.09 -20.58
C SER A 146 8.69 2.96 -20.60
N ARG A 147 8.33 1.76 -20.15
CA ARG A 147 9.19 0.57 -20.27
C ARG A 147 9.39 0.13 -21.71
N LEU A 148 8.35 0.18 -22.55
CA LEU A 148 8.47 -0.16 -23.97
C LEU A 148 9.35 0.84 -24.73
N LYS A 149 9.32 2.13 -24.40
CA LYS A 149 10.20 3.14 -25.01
C LYS A 149 11.69 2.93 -24.68
N ASN A 150 12.01 2.30 -23.55
CA ASN A 150 13.39 1.98 -23.15
C ASN A 150 13.90 0.64 -23.71
N LEU A 151 13.05 -0.18 -24.33
CA LEU A 151 13.42 -1.45 -24.97
C LEU A 151 13.67 -1.33 -26.48
N VAL A 152 13.45 -0.14 -27.07
CA VAL A 152 13.65 0.15 -28.51
C VAL A 152 14.83 1.10 -28.73
N LYS A 153 15.84 1.07 -27.85
CA LYS A 153 17.13 1.72 -28.06
C LYS A 153 18.26 0.71 -28.07
#